data_AF-D7UXY0-F1
#
_entry.id   AF-D7UXY0-F1
#
_cell.length_a   1.000
_cell.length_b   1.000
_cell.length_c   1.000
_cell.angle_alpha   90.00
_cell.angle_beta   90.00
_cell.angle_gamma   90.00
#
_symmetry.space_group_name_H-M   'P 1'
#
loop_
_entity.id
_entity.type
_entity.pdbx_description
1 polymer ?
#
loop_
_entity_poly.entity_id
_entity_poly.type
_entity_poly.pdbx_seq_one_letter_code
_entity_poly.pdbx_strand_id
1 'polypeptide(L)'
;MMIYQAEHTKQEGAKQLITDPKIIRFLEKHNLLPELDKDQLLWLQEAIQDVKDEDQKRAIIEAVLYVILAHDTHETIDEPNAEFPLKEEERELVVLAGDYFSALYYRTLASQGKIDLIQAIQKGVEETNAAKTNIYQLHVATDEEFLEELIKSNAAITLRFAEYFGNEEAFLHIAKQTLLLKRLLLERQLYETTNTSRLVGAYDHGYFAKTGQATFAIWLGEIINTVKAEVSGSLTSSALSAKLVIRIKELLAA
;
A
#
# COMPACT_ATOMS: atom_id res chain seq x y z
N MET A 1 12.84 16.99 24.72
CA MET A 1 11.40 17.30 24.90
C MET A 1 10.76 17.98 23.67
N MET A 2 11.50 18.66 22.78
CA MET A 2 10.91 19.27 21.56
C MET A 2 10.74 18.33 20.34
N ILE A 3 11.38 17.15 20.33
CA ILE A 3 11.29 16.20 19.20
C ILE A 3 9.99 15.38 19.25
N TYR A 4 9.47 15.13 20.45
CA TYR A 4 8.24 14.36 20.69
C TYR A 4 6.96 15.12 20.27
N GLN A 5 7.02 16.45 20.20
CA GLN A 5 5.89 17.27 19.79
C GLN A 5 5.74 17.31 18.26
N ALA A 6 6.84 17.35 17.50
CA ALA A 6 6.81 17.48 16.05
C ALA A 6 6.25 16.22 15.32
N GLU A 7 6.42 15.04 15.90
CA GLU A 7 5.83 13.79 15.38
C GLU A 7 4.34 13.69 15.70
N HIS A 8 3.92 14.12 16.89
CA HIS A 8 2.50 14.24 17.25
C HIS A 8 1.76 15.26 16.37
N THR A 9 2.38 16.40 16.04
CA THR A 9 1.74 17.41 15.18
C THR A 9 1.54 16.92 13.73
N LYS A 10 2.39 16.01 13.24
CA LYS A 10 2.21 15.37 11.92
C LYS A 10 1.13 14.29 11.94
N GLN A 11 1.03 13.53 13.02
CA GLN A 11 -0.05 12.56 13.22
C GLN A 11 -1.41 13.25 13.37
N GLU A 12 -1.47 14.35 14.13
CA GLU A 12 -2.67 15.18 14.22
C GLU A 12 -2.98 15.89 12.91
N GLY A 13 -1.97 16.35 12.17
CA GLY A 13 -2.15 16.95 10.84
C GLY A 13 -2.70 15.96 9.81
N ALA A 14 -2.25 14.71 9.81
CA ALA A 14 -2.78 13.65 8.94
C ALA A 14 -4.19 13.19 9.38
N LYS A 15 -4.48 13.18 10.69
CA LYS A 15 -5.80 12.88 11.24
C LYS A 15 -6.82 14.03 11.08
N GLN A 16 -6.37 15.28 11.06
CA GLN A 16 -7.21 16.47 10.86
C GLN A 16 -7.65 16.68 9.41
N LEU A 17 -7.01 16.01 8.45
CA LEU A 17 -7.39 16.07 7.05
C LEU A 17 -8.79 15.44 6.83
N ILE A 18 -9.08 14.35 7.54
CA ILE A 18 -10.32 13.60 7.37
C ILE A 18 -11.49 14.40 7.97
N THR A 19 -12.44 14.83 7.12
CA THR A 19 -13.33 15.97 7.44
C THR A 19 -14.63 15.62 8.17
N ASP A 20 -14.87 14.37 8.59
CA ASP A 20 -16.03 14.02 9.45
C ASP A 20 -15.59 13.33 10.75
N PRO A 21 -15.58 14.07 11.89
CA PRO A 21 -15.20 13.56 13.20
C PRO A 21 -16.02 12.36 13.69
N LYS A 22 -17.24 12.13 13.18
CA LYS A 22 -18.11 11.05 13.66
C LYS A 22 -17.74 9.71 13.05
N ILE A 23 -17.51 9.65 11.74
CA ILE A 23 -17.11 8.42 11.04
C ILE A 23 -15.71 8.00 11.49
N ILE A 24 -14.76 8.94 11.54
CA ILE A 24 -13.39 8.67 12.01
C ILE A 24 -13.41 8.14 13.44
N ARG A 25 -14.14 8.81 14.35
CA ARG A 25 -14.22 8.40 15.75
C ARG A 25 -14.86 7.02 15.90
N PHE A 26 -15.78 6.63 15.01
CA PHE A 26 -16.36 5.29 15.00
C PHE A 26 -15.36 4.24 14.49
N LEU A 27 -14.71 4.50 13.34
CA LEU A 27 -13.66 3.62 12.81
C LEU A 27 -12.51 3.44 13.81
N GLU A 28 -12.09 4.51 14.47
CA GLU A 28 -11.11 4.45 15.56
C GLU A 28 -11.62 3.66 16.77
N LYS A 29 -12.89 3.85 17.18
CA LYS A 29 -13.50 3.15 18.32
C LYS A 29 -13.62 1.64 18.09
N HIS A 30 -13.81 1.22 16.84
CA HIS A 30 -13.98 -0.18 16.45
C HIS A 30 -12.70 -0.81 15.85
N ASN A 31 -11.56 -0.10 15.87
CA ASN A 31 -10.31 -0.53 15.24
C ASN A 31 -10.44 -0.85 13.73
N LEU A 32 -11.40 -0.20 13.06
CA LEU A 32 -11.71 -0.36 11.63
C LEU A 32 -11.08 0.72 10.75
N LEU A 33 -10.33 1.67 11.32
CA LEU A 33 -9.56 2.64 10.55
C LEU A 33 -8.29 1.95 10.03
N PRO A 34 -8.09 1.82 8.71
CA PRO A 34 -6.84 1.28 8.19
C PRO A 34 -5.65 2.11 8.68
N GLU A 35 -4.57 1.47 9.09
CA GLU A 35 -3.36 2.19 9.44
C GLU A 35 -2.80 2.83 8.16
N LEU A 36 -2.63 4.16 8.20
CA LEU A 36 -2.04 4.89 7.07
C LEU A 36 -0.65 4.34 6.76
N ASP A 37 -0.47 3.84 5.53
CA ASP A 37 0.82 3.38 5.05
C ASP A 37 1.80 4.57 4.89
N LYS A 38 2.67 4.74 5.90
CA LYS A 38 3.70 5.78 5.93
C LYS A 38 4.71 5.65 4.79
N ASP A 39 4.98 4.43 4.33
CA ASP A 39 5.93 4.18 3.26
C ASP A 39 5.33 4.61 1.92
N GLN A 40 4.06 4.28 1.66
CA GLN A 40 3.33 4.79 0.50
C GLN A 40 3.25 6.33 0.52
N LEU A 41 2.99 6.96 1.66
CA LEU A 41 3.01 8.42 1.78
C LEU A 41 4.36 9.02 1.37
N LEU A 42 5.48 8.42 1.79
CA LEU A 42 6.81 8.88 1.39
C LEU A 42 7.00 8.78 -0.12
N TRP A 43 6.57 7.67 -0.75
CA TRP A 43 6.64 7.51 -2.20
C TRP A 43 5.77 8.52 -2.96
N LEU A 44 4.54 8.80 -2.48
CA LEU A 44 3.68 9.82 -3.08
C LEU A 44 4.31 11.21 -2.96
N GLN A 45 4.89 11.55 -1.81
CA GLN A 45 5.58 12.83 -1.60
C GLN A 45 6.78 13.01 -2.53
N GLU A 46 7.55 11.94 -2.72
CA GLU A 46 8.71 11.93 -3.60
C GLU A 46 8.29 12.10 -5.07
N ALA A 47 7.26 11.37 -5.49
CA ALA A 47 6.79 11.35 -6.87
C ALA A 47 6.23 12.70 -7.36
N ILE A 48 5.72 13.55 -6.47
CA ILE A 48 5.09 14.84 -6.81
C ILE A 48 6.01 16.04 -6.48
N GLN A 49 7.32 15.80 -6.26
CA GLN A 49 8.24 16.83 -5.78
C GLN A 49 8.31 18.09 -6.66
N ASP A 50 8.08 17.96 -7.96
CA ASP A 50 8.18 19.05 -8.94
C ASP A 50 6.98 20.02 -8.92
N VAL A 51 5.89 19.66 -8.24
CA VAL A 51 4.75 20.56 -8.03
C VAL A 51 5.13 21.62 -6.99
N LYS A 52 5.23 22.87 -7.44
CA LYS A 52 5.66 24.02 -6.61
C LYS A 52 4.62 24.51 -5.62
N ASP A 53 3.35 24.34 -5.94
CA ASP A 53 2.24 24.74 -5.07
C ASP A 53 2.06 23.68 -3.98
N GLU A 54 2.55 23.99 -2.78
CA GLU A 54 2.51 23.07 -1.63
C GLU A 54 1.09 22.79 -1.14
N ASP A 55 0.15 23.73 -1.30
CA ASP A 55 -1.26 23.51 -0.91
C ASP A 55 -1.94 22.57 -1.90
N GLN A 56 -1.72 22.78 -3.20
CA GLN A 56 -2.19 21.85 -4.23
C GLN A 56 -1.57 20.47 -4.06
N LYS A 57 -0.25 20.39 -3.81
CA LYS A 57 0.47 19.14 -3.58
C LYS A 57 -0.10 18.38 -2.38
N ARG A 58 -0.35 19.07 -1.27
CA ARG A 58 -0.98 18.49 -0.08
C ARG A 58 -2.38 17.96 -0.39
N ALA A 59 -3.21 18.73 -1.07
CA ALA A 59 -4.58 18.32 -1.44
C ALA A 59 -4.58 17.09 -2.37
N ILE A 60 -3.64 17.01 -3.30
CA ILE A 60 -3.50 15.86 -4.20
C ILE A 60 -3.08 14.61 -3.43
N ILE A 61 -2.04 14.71 -2.58
CA ILE A 61 -1.58 13.58 -1.77
C ILE A 61 -2.71 13.10 -0.85
N GLU A 62 -3.38 14.02 -0.17
CA GLU A 62 -4.55 13.74 0.67
C GLU A 62 -5.63 12.97 -0.09
N ALA A 63 -5.98 13.42 -1.30
CA ALA A 63 -6.97 12.74 -2.10
C ALA A 63 -6.57 11.30 -2.42
N VAL A 64 -5.30 11.07 -2.79
CA VAL A 64 -4.81 9.73 -3.09
C VAL A 64 -4.78 8.84 -1.85
N LEU A 65 -4.46 9.40 -0.68
CA LEU A 65 -4.59 8.67 0.58
C LEU A 65 -6.04 8.30 0.88
N TYR A 66 -7.02 9.15 0.56
CA TYR A 66 -8.43 8.79 0.73
C TYR A 66 -8.84 7.57 -0.09
N VAL A 67 -8.43 7.46 -1.35
CA VAL A 67 -8.80 6.28 -2.15
C VAL A 67 -8.06 5.01 -1.69
N ILE A 68 -6.83 5.14 -1.20
CA ILE A 68 -6.11 4.01 -0.57
C ILE A 68 -6.86 3.57 0.69
N LEU A 69 -7.25 4.51 1.56
CA LEU A 69 -8.04 4.20 2.76
C LEU A 69 -9.41 3.62 2.41
N ALA A 70 -10.08 4.10 1.36
CA ALA A 70 -11.35 3.54 0.91
C ALA A 70 -11.18 2.07 0.50
N HIS A 71 -10.12 1.79 -0.26
CA HIS A 71 -9.76 0.45 -0.70
C HIS A 71 -9.49 -0.48 0.48
N ASP A 72 -8.58 -0.08 1.37
CA ASP A 72 -8.22 -0.86 2.55
C ASP A 72 -9.42 -1.07 3.50
N THR A 73 -10.30 -0.07 3.61
CA THR A 73 -11.53 -0.18 4.42
C THR A 73 -12.44 -1.28 3.87
N HIS A 74 -12.66 -1.34 2.55
CA HIS A 74 -13.47 -2.40 1.94
C HIS A 74 -12.88 -3.79 2.13
N GLU A 75 -11.56 -3.93 2.26
CA GLU A 75 -10.91 -5.23 2.54
C GLU A 75 -11.14 -5.74 3.97
N THR A 76 -11.56 -4.86 4.89
CA THR A 76 -11.89 -5.29 6.27
C THR A 76 -13.26 -5.95 6.37
N ILE A 77 -14.05 -5.94 5.30
CA ILE A 77 -15.32 -6.67 5.23
C ILE A 77 -15.01 -8.16 5.31
N ASP A 78 -15.51 -8.78 6.37
CA ASP A 78 -15.33 -10.19 6.66
C ASP A 78 -15.99 -11.09 5.60
N GLU A 79 -15.31 -12.18 5.27
CA GLU A 79 -15.86 -13.22 4.40
C GLU A 79 -17.02 -13.96 5.09
N PRO A 80 -17.96 -14.58 4.35
CA PRO A 80 -19.10 -15.29 4.92
C PRO A 80 -18.75 -16.37 5.96
N ASN A 81 -17.51 -16.85 5.99
CA ASN A 81 -17.01 -17.88 6.90
C ASN A 81 -15.93 -17.36 7.88
N ALA A 82 -15.85 -16.04 8.10
CA ALA A 82 -14.88 -15.47 9.03
C ALA A 82 -15.07 -16.05 10.45
N GLU A 83 -13.96 -16.38 11.12
CA GLU A 83 -13.96 -16.92 12.49
C GLU A 83 -14.59 -15.91 13.49
N PHE A 84 -14.45 -14.62 13.20
CA PHE A 84 -15.05 -13.52 13.95
C PHE A 84 -15.79 -12.58 12.98
N PRO A 85 -17.04 -12.92 12.60
CA PRO A 85 -17.78 -12.14 11.62
C PRO A 85 -18.20 -10.78 12.20
N LEU A 86 -18.20 -9.76 11.34
CA LEU A 86 -18.74 -8.45 11.68
C LEU A 86 -20.25 -8.55 11.86
N LYS A 87 -20.80 -7.77 12.80
CA LYS A 87 -22.24 -7.55 12.86
C LYS A 87 -22.71 -6.83 11.60
N GLU A 88 -23.98 -7.01 11.24
CA GLU A 88 -24.60 -6.35 10.08
C GLU A 88 -24.39 -4.82 10.11
N GLU A 89 -24.64 -4.19 11.25
CA GLU A 89 -24.41 -2.75 11.46
C GLU A 89 -22.94 -2.33 11.26
N GLU A 90 -22.00 -3.17 11.69
CA GLU A 90 -20.56 -2.90 11.55
C GLU A 90 -20.16 -3.00 10.07
N ARG A 91 -20.68 -4.00 9.36
CA ARG A 91 -20.46 -4.17 7.92
C ARG A 91 -21.01 -3.00 7.10
N GLU A 92 -22.24 -2.57 7.38
CA GLU A 92 -22.84 -1.40 6.72
C GLU A 92 -22.02 -0.13 6.91
N LEU A 93 -21.46 0.06 8.11
CA LEU A 93 -20.62 1.22 8.41
C LEU A 93 -19.25 1.15 7.73
N VAL A 94 -18.66 -0.04 7.57
CA VAL A 94 -17.43 -0.22 6.78
C VAL A 94 -17.67 0.15 5.32
N VAL A 95 -18.77 -0.31 4.72
CA VAL A 95 -19.16 0.07 3.35
C VAL A 95 -19.34 1.59 3.25
N LEU A 96 -20.08 2.20 4.17
CA LEU A 96 -20.33 3.64 4.15
C LEU A 96 -19.04 4.46 4.35
N ALA A 97 -18.10 3.97 5.18
CA ALA A 97 -16.80 4.61 5.36
C ALA A 97 -15.97 4.59 4.08
N GLY A 98 -15.93 3.46 3.37
CA GLY A 98 -15.25 3.36 2.08
C GLY A 98 -15.88 4.25 1.01
N ASP A 99 -17.21 4.33 0.93
CA ASP A 99 -17.93 5.26 0.07
C ASP A 99 -17.63 6.73 0.41
N TYR A 100 -17.57 7.06 1.70
CA TYR A 100 -17.24 8.40 2.18
C TYR A 100 -15.81 8.81 1.78
N PHE A 101 -14.82 7.95 2.01
CA PHE A 101 -13.44 8.20 1.60
C PHE A 101 -13.33 8.34 0.06
N SER A 102 -14.03 7.49 -0.69
CA SER A 102 -14.11 7.60 -2.15
C SER A 102 -14.69 8.96 -2.60
N ALA A 103 -15.76 9.44 -1.94
CA ALA A 103 -16.34 10.74 -2.22
C ALA A 103 -15.36 11.89 -1.92
N LEU A 104 -14.60 11.82 -0.81
CA LEU A 104 -13.56 12.80 -0.49
C LEU A 104 -12.45 12.82 -1.55
N TYR A 105 -12.02 11.66 -2.03
CA TYR A 105 -11.05 11.52 -3.12
C TYR A 105 -11.53 12.22 -4.40
N TYR A 106 -12.72 11.85 -4.90
CA TYR A 106 -13.25 12.43 -6.14
C TYR A 106 -13.47 13.94 -6.01
N ARG A 107 -14.08 14.37 -4.91
CA ARG A 107 -14.33 15.80 -4.64
C ARG A 107 -13.03 16.60 -4.64
N THR A 108 -12.01 16.10 -3.94
CA THR A 108 -10.74 16.82 -3.78
C THR A 108 -10.02 16.94 -5.12
N LEU A 109 -9.83 15.85 -5.88
CA LEU A 109 -9.17 15.93 -7.18
C LEU A 109 -9.97 16.72 -8.23
N ALA A 110 -11.30 16.60 -8.25
CA ALA A 110 -12.14 17.37 -9.14
C ALA A 110 -12.06 18.87 -8.84
N SER A 111 -12.03 19.27 -7.57
CA SER A 111 -11.87 20.68 -7.16
C SER A 111 -10.52 21.27 -7.57
N GLN A 112 -9.49 20.42 -7.72
CA GLN A 112 -8.16 20.78 -8.20
C GLN A 112 -8.03 20.71 -9.73
N GLY A 113 -9.12 20.37 -10.45
CA GLY A 113 -9.12 20.19 -11.91
C GLY A 113 -8.30 18.99 -12.39
N LYS A 114 -7.95 18.04 -11.51
CA LYS A 114 -7.08 16.89 -11.81
C LYS A 114 -7.87 15.67 -12.28
N ILE A 115 -8.69 15.85 -13.32
CA ILE A 115 -9.56 14.76 -13.84
C ILE A 115 -8.73 13.62 -14.45
N ASP A 116 -7.63 13.92 -15.12
CA ASP A 116 -6.75 12.89 -15.70
C ASP A 116 -6.05 12.08 -14.61
N LEU A 117 -5.72 12.70 -13.48
CA LEU A 117 -5.18 11.99 -12.31
C LEU A 117 -6.24 11.06 -11.71
N ILE A 118 -7.52 11.44 -11.71
CA ILE A 118 -8.59 10.53 -11.28
C ILE A 118 -8.54 9.25 -12.11
N GLN A 119 -8.49 9.36 -13.44
CA GLN A 119 -8.43 8.20 -14.33
C GLN A 119 -7.19 7.33 -14.08
N ALA A 120 -6.01 7.95 -13.94
CA ALA A 120 -4.77 7.22 -13.67
C ALA A 120 -4.85 6.43 -12.36
N ILE A 121 -5.40 7.04 -11.31
CA ILE A 121 -5.53 6.40 -10.00
C ILE A 121 -6.60 5.31 -10.01
N GLN A 122 -7.74 5.51 -10.67
CA GLN A 122 -8.76 4.47 -10.82
C GLN A 122 -8.21 3.24 -11.54
N LYS A 123 -7.38 3.42 -12.57
CA LYS A 123 -6.67 2.30 -13.20
C LYS A 123 -5.77 1.56 -12.21
N GLY A 124 -5.07 2.28 -11.33
CA GLY A 124 -4.27 1.67 -10.26
C GLY A 124 -5.11 0.90 -9.24
N VAL A 125 -6.30 1.40 -8.90
CA VAL A 125 -7.27 0.71 -8.02
C VAL A 125 -7.80 -0.57 -8.69
N GLU A 126 -8.17 -0.49 -9.97
CA GLU A 126 -8.60 -1.65 -10.76
C GLU A 126 -7.51 -2.72 -10.83
N GLU A 127 -6.27 -2.33 -11.13
CA GLU A 127 -5.10 -3.22 -11.17
C GLU A 127 -4.82 -3.86 -9.81
N THR A 128 -4.94 -3.09 -8.73
CA THR A 128 -4.78 -3.58 -7.36
C THR A 128 -5.83 -4.64 -7.04
N ASN A 129 -7.10 -4.37 -7.31
CA ASN A 129 -8.22 -5.27 -7.06
C ASN A 129 -8.14 -6.56 -7.87
N ALA A 130 -7.88 -6.44 -9.17
CA ALA A 130 -7.72 -7.59 -10.06
C ALA A 130 -6.57 -8.47 -9.56
N ALA A 131 -5.43 -7.87 -9.20
CA ALA A 131 -4.28 -8.62 -8.71
C ALA A 131 -4.52 -9.33 -7.38
N LYS A 132 -5.20 -8.67 -6.43
CA LYS A 132 -5.59 -9.32 -5.17
C LYS A 132 -6.52 -10.51 -5.42
N THR A 133 -7.45 -10.40 -6.37
CA THR A 133 -8.32 -11.51 -6.79
C THR A 133 -7.53 -12.65 -7.42
N ASN A 134 -6.61 -12.33 -8.33
CA ASN A 134 -5.77 -13.33 -9.01
C ASN A 134 -4.88 -14.10 -8.02
N ILE A 135 -4.27 -13.41 -7.05
CA ILE A 135 -3.46 -14.03 -5.99
C ILE A 135 -4.33 -14.94 -5.13
N TYR A 136 -5.48 -14.45 -4.66
CA TYR A 136 -6.38 -15.23 -3.78
C TYR A 136 -6.90 -16.49 -4.46
N GLN A 137 -7.29 -16.38 -5.74
CA GLN A 137 -7.83 -17.50 -6.52
C GLN A 137 -6.72 -18.37 -7.13
N LEU A 138 -5.45 -18.01 -6.95
CA LEU A 138 -4.29 -18.63 -7.61
C LEU A 138 -4.48 -18.72 -9.14
N HIS A 139 -5.11 -17.71 -9.74
CA HIS A 139 -5.36 -17.59 -11.18
C HIS A 139 -4.14 -17.02 -11.93
N VAL A 140 -2.98 -17.59 -11.68
CA VAL A 140 -1.72 -17.32 -12.39
C VAL A 140 -1.07 -18.67 -12.74
N ALA A 141 -0.12 -18.70 -13.67
CA ALA A 141 0.47 -19.93 -14.15
C ALA A 141 1.97 -20.06 -13.83
N THR A 142 2.68 -18.95 -13.64
CA THR A 142 4.13 -18.95 -13.40
C THR A 142 4.53 -18.10 -12.20
N ASP A 143 5.76 -18.30 -11.75
CA ASP A 143 6.39 -17.50 -10.69
C ASP A 143 6.47 -16.02 -11.08
N GLU A 144 6.80 -15.74 -12.35
CA GLU A 144 6.86 -14.38 -12.88
C GLU A 144 5.48 -13.72 -12.87
N GLU A 145 4.44 -14.41 -13.32
CA GLU A 145 3.07 -13.90 -13.29
C GLU A 145 2.60 -13.65 -11.85
N PHE A 146 2.86 -14.59 -10.93
CA PHE A 146 2.53 -14.40 -9.51
C PHE A 146 3.26 -13.18 -8.93
N LEU A 147 4.54 -13.00 -9.24
CA LEU A 147 5.33 -11.87 -8.79
C LEU A 147 4.76 -10.55 -9.32
N GLU A 148 4.34 -10.50 -10.58
CA GLU A 148 3.71 -9.32 -11.18
C GLU A 148 2.39 -8.97 -10.49
N GLU A 149 1.53 -9.95 -10.22
CA GLU A 149 0.29 -9.71 -9.46
C GLU A 149 0.60 -9.26 -8.02
N LEU A 150 1.62 -9.85 -7.38
CA LEU A 150 2.05 -9.43 -6.04
C LEU A 150 2.54 -7.98 -6.03
N ILE A 151 3.27 -7.56 -7.06
CA ILE A 151 3.67 -6.14 -7.23
C ILE A 151 2.43 -5.26 -7.44
N LYS A 152 1.55 -5.61 -8.38
CA LYS A 152 0.33 -4.82 -8.70
C LYS A 152 -0.54 -4.62 -7.46
N SER A 153 -0.76 -5.68 -6.69
CA SER A 153 -1.59 -5.64 -5.47
C SER A 153 -1.08 -4.72 -4.36
N ASN A 154 0.20 -4.29 -4.41
CA ASN A 154 0.81 -3.45 -3.36
C ASN A 154 1.30 -2.08 -3.88
N ALA A 155 1.55 -1.95 -5.18
CA ALA A 155 2.23 -0.78 -5.75
C ALA A 155 1.45 -0.07 -6.86
N ALA A 156 0.41 -0.66 -7.47
CA ALA A 156 -0.20 -0.11 -8.69
C ALA A 156 -0.69 1.34 -8.54
N ILE A 157 -1.37 1.68 -7.44
CA ILE A 157 -1.83 3.07 -7.19
C ILE A 157 -0.64 4.04 -7.15
N THR A 158 0.40 3.72 -6.38
CA THR A 158 1.60 4.55 -6.25
C THR A 158 2.36 4.68 -7.57
N LEU A 159 2.44 3.61 -8.35
CA LEU A 159 3.12 3.61 -9.65
C LEU A 159 2.33 4.45 -10.67
N ARG A 160 1.01 4.31 -10.75
CA ARG A 160 0.15 5.14 -11.62
C ARG A 160 0.22 6.61 -11.25
N PHE A 161 0.28 6.91 -9.95
CA PHE A 161 0.51 8.27 -9.45
C PHE A 161 1.86 8.81 -9.93
N ALA A 162 2.95 8.04 -9.75
CA ALA A 162 4.29 8.47 -10.14
C ALA A 162 4.44 8.64 -11.66
N GLU A 163 3.86 7.73 -12.45
CA GLU A 163 3.79 7.84 -13.91
C GLU A 163 3.07 9.12 -14.34
N TYR A 164 1.93 9.45 -13.71
CA TYR A 164 1.19 10.67 -14.01
C TYR A 164 2.03 11.95 -13.79
N PHE A 165 2.87 11.96 -12.76
CA PHE A 165 3.79 13.07 -12.49
C PHE A 165 5.10 13.00 -13.29
N GLY A 166 5.22 12.05 -14.22
CA GLY A 166 6.35 11.98 -15.16
C GLY A 166 7.64 11.43 -14.55
N ASN A 167 7.55 10.64 -13.47
CA ASN A 167 8.73 10.02 -12.87
C ASN A 167 9.35 9.00 -13.83
N GLU A 168 10.68 8.95 -13.84
CA GLU A 168 11.46 8.09 -14.74
C GLU A 168 11.31 6.59 -14.41
N GLU A 169 11.63 5.74 -15.38
CA GLU A 169 11.56 4.28 -15.22
C GLU A 169 12.41 3.77 -14.04
N ALA A 170 13.56 4.40 -13.79
CA ALA A 170 14.41 4.07 -12.64
C ALA A 170 13.69 4.30 -11.30
N PHE A 171 12.91 5.39 -11.18
CA PHE A 171 12.09 5.68 -10.00
C PHE A 171 10.99 4.64 -9.83
N LEU A 172 10.26 4.33 -10.90
CA LEU A 172 9.20 3.33 -10.88
C LEU A 172 9.74 1.95 -10.50
N HIS A 173 10.93 1.60 -11.01
CA HIS A 173 11.59 0.35 -10.70
C HIS A 173 11.96 0.24 -9.21
N ILE A 174 12.58 1.27 -8.62
CA ILE A 174 12.90 1.19 -7.20
C ILE A 174 11.66 1.25 -6.30
N ALA A 175 10.63 2.00 -6.70
CA ALA A 175 9.35 2.05 -5.99
C ALA A 175 8.67 0.68 -5.93
N LYS A 176 8.53 0.00 -7.08
CA LYS A 176 7.89 -1.33 -7.13
C LYS A 176 8.62 -2.35 -6.25
N GLN A 177 9.96 -2.37 -6.31
CA GLN A 177 10.75 -3.35 -5.55
C GLN A 177 10.74 -3.06 -4.05
N THR A 178 10.77 -1.79 -3.66
CA THR A 178 10.72 -1.40 -2.25
C THR A 178 9.35 -1.71 -1.64
N LEU A 179 8.26 -1.42 -2.35
CA LEU A 179 6.90 -1.71 -1.89
C LEU A 179 6.65 -3.22 -1.81
N LEU A 180 7.18 -3.99 -2.77
CA LEU A 180 7.17 -5.46 -2.71
C LEU A 180 7.96 -5.97 -1.48
N LEU A 181 9.19 -5.48 -1.28
CA LEU A 181 10.02 -5.86 -0.13
C LEU A 181 9.28 -5.61 1.18
N LYS A 182 8.69 -4.43 1.32
CA LYS A 182 7.87 -4.08 2.48
C LYS A 182 6.76 -5.10 2.70
N ARG A 183 6.01 -5.48 1.66
CA ARG A 183 4.95 -6.49 1.77
C ARG A 183 5.49 -7.84 2.25
N LEU A 184 6.58 -8.32 1.66
CA LEU A 184 7.16 -9.61 2.02
C LEU A 184 7.66 -9.63 3.47
N LEU A 185 8.24 -8.52 3.95
CA LEU A 185 8.66 -8.39 5.35
C LEU A 185 7.48 -8.40 6.31
N LEU A 186 6.35 -7.77 5.95
CA LEU A 186 5.11 -7.83 6.72
C LEU A 186 4.55 -9.25 6.79
N GLU A 187 4.54 -9.99 5.67
CA GLU A 187 4.10 -11.39 5.63
C GLU A 187 4.99 -12.28 6.50
N ARG A 188 6.30 -12.06 6.49
CA ARG A 188 7.24 -12.77 7.36
C ARG A 188 6.94 -12.51 8.83
N GLN A 189 6.77 -11.24 9.21
CA GLN A 189 6.42 -10.87 10.58
C GLN A 189 5.08 -11.48 11.02
N LEU A 190 4.06 -11.46 10.15
CA LEU A 190 2.76 -12.05 10.44
C LEU A 190 2.89 -13.56 10.65
N TYR A 191 3.66 -14.25 9.81
CA TYR A 191 3.89 -15.67 9.93
C TYR A 191 4.67 -16.02 11.21
N GLU A 192 5.69 -15.25 11.57
CA GLU A 192 6.47 -15.46 12.80
C GLU A 192 5.64 -15.24 14.07
N THR A 193 4.68 -14.31 14.03
CA THR A 193 3.89 -13.93 15.22
C THR A 193 2.59 -14.71 15.38
N THR A 194 1.93 -15.06 14.27
CA THR A 194 0.59 -15.67 14.26
C THR A 194 0.54 -17.02 13.53
N ASN A 195 1.63 -17.43 12.87
CA ASN A 195 1.68 -18.60 12.00
C ASN A 195 0.66 -18.54 10.84
N THR A 196 0.31 -17.32 10.40
CA THR A 196 -0.56 -17.05 9.26
C THR A 196 0.16 -16.17 8.23
N SER A 197 -0.09 -16.37 6.95
CA SER A 197 0.36 -15.48 5.87
C SER A 197 -0.54 -15.68 4.66
N ARG A 198 -0.78 -14.60 3.91
CA ARG A 198 -1.55 -14.66 2.67
C ARG A 198 -0.80 -15.38 1.54
N LEU A 199 0.50 -15.61 1.72
CA LEU A 199 1.36 -16.28 0.73
C LEU A 199 1.48 -17.80 0.97
N VAL A 200 0.89 -18.35 2.05
CA VAL A 200 0.94 -19.80 2.31
C VAL A 200 0.30 -20.58 1.16
N GLY A 201 -0.85 -20.12 0.64
CA GLY A 201 -1.50 -20.75 -0.51
C GLY A 201 -0.62 -20.77 -1.76
N ALA A 202 0.20 -19.74 -1.97
CA ALA A 202 1.14 -19.68 -3.10
C ALA A 202 2.30 -20.68 -2.94
N TYR A 203 2.82 -20.79 -1.72
CA TYR A 203 3.83 -21.79 -1.36
C TYR A 203 3.29 -23.22 -1.51
N ASP A 204 2.09 -23.50 -1.01
CA ASP A 204 1.46 -24.83 -1.11
C ASP A 204 1.16 -25.22 -2.57
N HIS A 205 0.86 -24.23 -3.42
CA HIS A 205 0.72 -24.42 -4.86
C HIS A 205 2.06 -24.69 -5.57
N GLY A 206 3.19 -24.35 -4.93
CA GLY A 206 4.53 -24.58 -5.46
C GLY A 206 5.13 -23.42 -6.26
N TYR A 207 4.57 -22.21 -6.16
CA TYR A 207 5.23 -21.02 -6.75
C TYR A 207 6.58 -20.78 -6.10
N PHE A 208 7.56 -20.29 -6.85
CA PHE A 208 8.95 -20.02 -6.44
C PHE A 208 9.65 -21.24 -5.81
N ALA A 209 9.22 -22.45 -6.14
CA ALA A 209 9.81 -23.69 -5.64
C ALA A 209 11.22 -23.91 -6.22
N LYS A 210 12.22 -23.25 -5.63
CA LYS A 210 13.63 -23.42 -5.99
C LYS A 210 14.22 -24.72 -5.45
N THR A 211 13.68 -25.24 -4.34
CA THR A 211 14.07 -26.54 -3.75
C THR A 211 12.83 -27.27 -3.20
N GLY A 212 12.69 -28.56 -3.53
CA GLY A 212 11.49 -29.35 -3.21
C GLY A 212 11.27 -29.71 -1.72
N GLN A 213 12.00 -29.10 -0.78
CA GLN A 213 11.92 -29.37 0.67
C GLN A 213 12.02 -28.10 1.55
N ALA A 214 11.99 -26.89 1.00
CA ALA A 214 12.03 -25.67 1.80
C ALA A 214 10.73 -25.51 2.60
N THR A 215 10.83 -25.15 3.89
CA THR A 215 9.64 -24.72 4.65
C THR A 215 9.15 -23.37 4.12
N PHE A 216 7.90 -22.99 4.38
CA PHE A 216 7.37 -21.67 4.01
C PHE A 216 8.29 -20.51 4.44
N ALA A 217 8.87 -20.60 5.64
CA ALA A 217 9.78 -19.58 6.16
C ALA A 217 11.08 -19.47 5.33
N ILE A 218 11.66 -20.61 4.91
CA ILE A 218 12.85 -20.63 4.05
C ILE A 218 12.51 -20.07 2.66
N TRP A 219 11.39 -20.54 2.10
CA TRP A 219 10.87 -20.07 0.81
C TRP A 219 10.66 -18.56 0.78
N LEU A 220 9.98 -17.99 1.77
CA LEU A 220 9.73 -16.56 1.87
C LEU A 220 11.04 -15.79 2.06
N GLY A 221 11.98 -16.33 2.84
CA GLY A 221 13.31 -15.76 3.03
C GLY A 221 14.13 -15.67 1.74
N GLU A 222 14.05 -16.67 0.86
CA GLU A 222 14.72 -16.66 -0.44
C GLU A 222 14.17 -15.56 -1.37
N ILE A 223 12.84 -15.39 -1.39
CA ILE A 223 12.19 -14.32 -2.16
C ILE A 223 12.61 -12.96 -1.60
N ILE A 224 12.54 -12.75 -0.28
CA ILE A 224 12.98 -11.50 0.37
C ILE A 224 14.43 -11.18 0.00
N ASN A 225 15.35 -12.16 0.09
CA ASN A 225 16.76 -11.93 -0.21
C ASN A 225 16.99 -11.54 -1.68
N THR A 226 16.22 -12.14 -2.60
CA THR A 226 16.24 -11.78 -4.03
C THR A 226 15.82 -10.32 -4.21
N VAL A 227 14.66 -9.93 -3.64
CA VAL A 227 14.15 -8.56 -3.74
C VAL A 227 15.09 -7.55 -3.05
N LYS A 228 15.70 -7.90 -1.90
CA LYS A 228 16.70 -7.05 -1.23
C LYS A 228 17.92 -6.77 -2.12
N ALA A 229 18.38 -7.78 -2.87
CA ALA A 229 19.49 -7.61 -3.81
C ALA A 229 19.11 -6.65 -4.95
N GLU A 230 17.90 -6.78 -5.50
CA GLU A 230 17.38 -5.89 -6.55
C GLU A 230 17.21 -4.43 -6.06
N VAL A 231 16.64 -4.22 -4.87
CA VAL A 231 16.50 -2.90 -4.26
C VAL A 231 17.88 -2.27 -4.02
N SER A 232 18.84 -3.05 -3.49
CA SER A 232 20.20 -2.57 -3.22
C SER A 232 20.94 -2.17 -4.49
N GLY A 233 20.79 -2.94 -5.58
CA GLY A 233 21.35 -2.60 -6.88
C GLY A 233 20.77 -1.31 -7.44
N SER A 234 19.45 -1.16 -7.37
CA SER A 234 18.72 -0.02 -7.94
C SER A 234 18.98 1.30 -7.18
N LEU A 235 19.17 1.23 -5.86
CA LEU A 235 19.37 2.41 -4.98
C LEU A 235 20.59 3.25 -5.36
N THR A 236 21.60 2.67 -5.99
CA THR A 236 22.82 3.39 -6.41
C THR A 236 22.60 4.35 -7.58
N SER A 237 21.48 4.21 -8.30
CA SER A 237 21.21 4.91 -9.56
C SER A 237 20.11 5.98 -9.48
N SER A 238 19.30 5.97 -8.41
CA SER A 238 18.09 6.80 -8.30
C SER A 238 18.32 8.08 -7.50
N ALA A 239 17.91 9.23 -8.04
CA ALA A 239 17.88 10.51 -7.33
C ALA A 239 16.67 10.57 -6.36
N LEU A 240 16.79 9.90 -5.22
CA LEU A 240 15.77 9.91 -4.15
C LEU A 240 16.17 10.83 -3.00
N SER A 241 15.19 11.38 -2.29
CA SER A 241 15.40 12.17 -1.10
C SER A 241 16.06 11.36 0.02
N ALA A 242 16.83 12.05 0.86
CA ALA A 242 17.53 11.42 1.97
C ALA A 242 16.60 10.65 2.92
N LYS A 243 15.36 11.12 3.11
CA LYS A 243 14.37 10.44 3.96
C LYS A 243 13.97 9.09 3.39
N LEU A 244 13.68 9.04 2.09
CA LEU A 244 13.28 7.81 1.43
C LEU A 244 14.46 6.81 1.37
N VAL A 245 15.68 7.30 1.12
CA VAL A 245 16.89 6.46 1.16
C VAL A 245 17.13 5.86 2.54
N ILE A 246 16.96 6.63 3.63
CA ILE A 246 17.06 6.11 5.00
C ILE A 246 16.03 5.01 5.21
N ARG A 247 14.78 5.25 4.82
CA ARG A 247 13.70 4.27 5.00
C ARG A 247 13.93 2.98 4.20
N ILE A 248 14.41 3.08 2.97
CA ILE A 248 14.80 1.91 2.15
C ILE A 248 15.89 1.11 2.86
N LYS A 249 16.90 1.77 3.45
CA LYS A 249 17.97 1.09 4.19
C LYS A 249 17.46 0.37 5.44
N GLU A 250 16.49 0.93 6.15
CA GLU A 250 15.82 0.25 7.27
C GLU A 250 15.12 -1.03 6.82
N LEU A 251 14.38 -0.99 5.70
CA LEU A 251 13.73 -2.17 5.12
C LEU A 251 14.74 -3.23 4.67
N LEU A 252 15.88 -2.81 4.10
CA LEU A 252 16.96 -3.74 3.72
C LEU A 252 17.59 -4.42 4.94
N ALA A 253 17.65 -3.75 6.09
CA ALA A 253 18.23 -4.27 7.32
C ALA A 253 17.30 -5.20 8.12
N ALA A 254 15.98 -5.12 7.91
CA ALA A 254 14.96 -5.93 8.57
C ALA A 254 14.90 -7.36 8.04
#